data_AF-A0AAV4JUT6-F1
#
_entry.id   AF-A0AAV4JUT6-F1
#
_cell.length_a   1.000
_cell.length_b   1.000
_cell.length_c   1.000
_cell.angle_alpha   90.00
_cell.angle_beta   90.00
_cell.angle_gamma   90.00
#
_symmetry.space_group_name_H-M   'P 1'
#
loop_
_entity.id
_entity.type
_entity.pdbx_description
1 polymer ?
#
loop_
_entity_poly.entity_id
_entity_poly.type
_entity_poly.pdbx_seq_one_letter_code
_entity_poly.pdbx_strand_id
1 'polypeptide(L)'
;MNLDEFKREYSNKDIAKEAIPYFWKNLDQEVYSIWTCEYNQSTKGKLGFMVSNLVEGMFQRIEKLRKHAFGSMLVVKCDGTLTIKGLWFWRTQDLVFTLSPDWSVDYESYDWKKLDPASDEAKELVSKYFLQEGDFGGEKVDEKIFK
;
A
#
# COMPACT_ATOMS: atom_id res chain seq x y z
N MET A 1 -1.34 -17.21 -5.04
CA MET A 1 -0.14 -16.46 -5.50
C MET A 1 1.10 -16.83 -4.70
N ASN A 2 2.26 -16.94 -5.35
CA ASN A 2 3.56 -16.86 -4.66
C ASN A 2 3.97 -15.38 -4.55
N LEU A 3 4.07 -14.85 -3.32
CA LEU A 3 4.33 -13.41 -3.11
C LEU A 3 5.74 -12.99 -3.54
N ASP A 4 6.75 -13.82 -3.30
CA ASP A 4 8.14 -13.51 -3.68
C ASP A 4 8.29 -13.47 -5.20
N GLU A 5 7.57 -14.36 -5.90
CA GLU A 5 7.51 -14.36 -7.36
C GLU A 5 6.81 -13.10 -7.88
N PHE A 6 5.64 -12.74 -7.33
CA PHE A 6 4.98 -11.49 -7.69
C PHE A 6 5.88 -10.27 -7.48
N LYS A 7 6.59 -10.18 -6.34
CA LYS A 7 7.51 -9.07 -6.07
C LYS A 7 8.66 -9.00 -7.08
N ARG A 8 9.13 -10.15 -7.54
CA ARG A 8 10.14 -10.24 -8.60
C ARG A 8 9.59 -9.76 -9.94
N GLU A 9 8.38 -10.18 -10.30
CA GLU A 9 7.67 -9.71 -11.50
C GLU A 9 7.47 -8.20 -11.46
N TYR A 10 6.94 -7.67 -10.36
CA TYR A 10 6.75 -6.23 -10.14
C TYR A 10 8.04 -5.42 -10.26
N SER A 11 9.18 -5.98 -9.82
CA SER A 11 10.45 -5.24 -9.79
C SER A 11 11.21 -5.27 -11.12
N ASN A 12 11.04 -6.34 -11.91
CA ASN A 12 11.90 -6.60 -13.06
C ASN A 12 11.20 -6.43 -14.40
N LYS A 13 9.87 -6.29 -14.41
CA LYS A 13 9.06 -6.30 -15.62
C LYS A 13 8.18 -5.06 -15.73
N ASP A 14 7.55 -4.90 -16.89
CA ASP A 14 6.58 -3.82 -17.12
C ASP A 14 5.37 -4.01 -16.19
N ILE A 15 5.15 -3.04 -15.31
CA ILE A 15 4.12 -3.13 -14.27
C ILE A 15 2.72 -3.19 -14.90
N ALA A 16 2.46 -2.39 -15.93
CA ALA A 16 1.15 -2.31 -16.59
C ALA A 16 0.84 -3.56 -17.40
N LYS A 17 1.82 -4.08 -18.15
CA LYS A 17 1.63 -5.18 -19.10
C LYS A 17 1.87 -6.56 -18.52
N GLU A 18 2.68 -6.66 -17.46
CA GLU A 18 3.05 -7.96 -16.87
C GLU A 18 2.67 -8.07 -15.41
N ALA A 19 3.09 -7.15 -14.54
CA ALA A 19 2.90 -7.32 -13.09
C ALA A 19 1.44 -7.25 -12.66
N ILE A 20 0.66 -6.28 -13.17
CA ILE A 20 -0.77 -6.13 -12.88
C ILE A 20 -1.57 -7.34 -13.40
N PRO A 21 -1.40 -7.78 -14.67
CA PRO A 21 -2.03 -9.02 -15.14
C PRO A 21 -1.63 -10.26 -14.34
N TYR A 22 -0.35 -10.39 -13.96
CA TYR A 22 0.12 -11.48 -13.12
C TYR A 22 -0.57 -11.46 -11.75
N PHE A 23 -0.68 -10.29 -11.12
CA PHE A 23 -1.36 -10.11 -9.83
C PHE A 23 -2.79 -10.67 -9.91
N TRP A 24 -3.61 -10.16 -10.84
CA TRP A 24 -5.02 -10.57 -10.95
C TRP A 24 -5.20 -12.04 -11.35
N LYS A 25 -4.31 -12.58 -12.19
CA LYS A 25 -4.35 -13.99 -12.58
C LYS A 25 -4.04 -14.93 -11.40
N ASN A 26 -3.17 -14.53 -10.49
CA ASN A 26 -2.67 -15.39 -9.42
C ASN A 26 -3.25 -15.07 -8.03
N LEU A 27 -4.00 -13.97 -7.91
CA LEU A 27 -4.66 -13.55 -6.69
C LEU A 27 -5.79 -14.52 -6.36
N ASP A 28 -5.59 -15.27 -5.28
CA ASP A 28 -6.64 -16.09 -4.68
C ASP A 28 -7.42 -15.22 -3.70
N GLN A 29 -8.65 -14.84 -4.09
CA GLN A 29 -9.48 -13.89 -3.34
C GLN A 29 -9.98 -14.47 -2.01
N GLU A 30 -9.95 -15.78 -1.82
CA GLU A 30 -10.31 -16.42 -0.54
C GLU A 30 -9.15 -16.34 0.46
N VAL A 31 -7.92 -16.29 -0.03
CA VAL A 31 -6.70 -16.32 0.79
C VAL A 31 -6.07 -14.93 0.97
N TYR A 32 -6.16 -14.07 -0.04
CA TYR A 32 -5.60 -12.72 -0.03
C TYR A 32 -6.68 -11.65 0.06
N SER A 33 -6.35 -10.56 0.72
CA SER A 33 -7.19 -9.37 0.75
C SER A 33 -6.41 -8.13 0.32
N ILE A 34 -7.15 -7.17 -0.26
CA ILE A 34 -6.63 -5.88 -0.72
C ILE A 34 -7.20 -4.80 0.21
N TRP A 35 -6.35 -3.86 0.60
CA TRP A 35 -6.70 -2.80 1.53
C TRP A 35 -6.19 -1.47 1.02
N THR A 36 -6.94 -0.41 1.24
CA THR A 36 -6.42 0.95 1.17
C THR A 36 -6.22 1.49 2.57
N CYS A 37 -5.26 2.39 2.70
CA CYS A 37 -5.03 3.14 3.92
C CYS A 37 -4.89 4.64 3.63
N GLU A 38 -5.42 5.46 4.51
CA GLU A 38 -5.22 6.91 4.51
C GLU A 38 -4.82 7.39 5.90
N TYR A 39 -3.81 8.26 5.98
CA TYR A 39 -3.28 8.72 7.26
C TYR A 39 -4.26 9.67 7.94
N ASN A 40 -4.66 9.32 9.16
CA ASN A 40 -5.71 10.02 9.90
C ASN A 40 -5.16 11.04 10.92
N GLN A 41 -3.83 11.17 11.02
CA GLN A 41 -3.17 12.11 11.92
C GLN A 41 -2.76 13.40 11.18
N SER A 42 -2.75 14.52 11.91
CA SER A 42 -2.35 15.80 11.32
C SER A 42 -0.87 15.81 10.92
N THR A 43 -0.62 16.26 9.70
CA THR A 43 0.72 16.54 9.15
C THR A 43 1.04 18.03 9.09
N LYS A 44 0.19 18.88 9.69
CA LYS A 44 0.32 20.34 9.62
C LYS A 44 1.70 20.77 10.11
N GLY A 45 2.39 21.58 9.31
CA GLY A 45 3.73 22.07 9.62
C GLY A 45 4.86 21.06 9.37
N LYS A 46 4.56 19.83 8.94
CA LYS A 46 5.58 18.87 8.51
C LYS A 46 5.98 19.15 7.06
N LEU A 47 7.25 18.94 6.75
CA LEU A 47 7.78 18.98 5.39
C LEU A 47 7.64 17.59 4.72
N GLY A 48 7.69 17.55 3.39
CA GLY A 48 7.52 16.31 2.61
C GLY A 48 8.39 15.15 3.10
N PHE A 49 9.70 15.41 3.30
CA PHE A 49 10.64 14.40 3.81
C PHE A 49 10.30 13.93 5.24
N MET A 50 9.72 14.80 6.09
CA MET A 50 9.34 14.40 7.44
C MET A 50 8.16 13.43 7.43
N VAL A 51 7.21 13.64 6.51
CA VAL A 51 6.06 12.73 6.33
C VAL A 51 6.50 11.43 5.66
N SER A 52 7.41 11.51 4.68
CA SER A 52 8.07 10.37 4.07
C SER A 52 8.77 9.48 5.10
N ASN A 53 9.49 10.05 6.07
CA ASN A 53 10.14 9.32 7.15
C ASN A 53 9.14 8.56 8.06
N LEU A 54 7.89 9.01 8.18
CA LEU A 54 6.86 8.27 8.93
C LEU A 54 6.55 6.92 8.25
N VAL A 55 6.49 6.92 6.91
CA VAL A 55 6.26 5.70 6.12
C VAL A 55 7.44 4.75 6.26
N GLU A 56 8.68 5.25 6.17
CA GLU A 56 9.88 4.42 6.36
C GLU A 56 9.96 3.83 7.76
N GLY A 57 9.67 4.65 8.78
CA GLY A 57 9.62 4.18 10.17
C GLY A 57 8.62 3.04 10.35
N MET A 58 7.42 3.17 9.75
CA MET A 58 6.43 2.09 9.76
C MET A 58 6.99 0.83 9.10
N PHE A 59 7.57 0.94 7.89
CA PHE A 59 8.13 -0.20 7.17
C PHE A 59 9.18 -0.96 7.99
N GLN A 60 10.09 -0.24 8.66
CA GLN A 60 11.10 -0.84 9.52
C GLN A 60 10.49 -1.62 10.70
N ARG A 61 9.43 -1.07 11.32
CA ARG A 61 8.74 -1.73 12.45
C ARG A 61 8.00 -2.99 12.01
N ILE A 62 7.42 -2.97 10.80
CA ILE A 62 6.70 -4.11 10.24
C ILE A 62 7.56 -4.99 9.33
N GLU A 63 8.90 -4.91 9.39
CA GLU A 63 9.78 -5.64 8.45
C GLU A 63 9.53 -7.17 8.45
N LYS A 64 9.13 -7.75 9.58
CA LYS A 64 8.76 -9.18 9.65
C LYS A 64 7.53 -9.52 8.79
N LEU A 65 6.61 -8.57 8.60
CA LEU A 65 5.40 -8.71 7.77
C LEU A 65 5.75 -8.73 6.27
N ARG A 66 6.94 -8.25 5.89
CA ARG A 66 7.40 -8.20 4.49
C ARG A 66 7.25 -9.53 3.77
N LYS A 67 7.47 -10.67 4.43
CA LYS A 67 7.31 -12.01 3.80
C LYS A 67 5.86 -12.36 3.43
N HIS A 68 4.88 -11.63 3.94
CA HIS A 68 3.46 -11.95 3.81
C HIS A 68 2.61 -10.82 3.23
N ALA A 69 3.20 -9.64 3.04
CA ALA A 69 2.51 -8.47 2.51
C ALA A 69 3.33 -7.74 1.44
N PHE A 70 2.60 -6.95 0.67
CA PHE A 70 3.13 -5.94 -0.24
C PHE A 70 2.32 -4.66 -0.04
N GLY A 71 2.99 -3.51 -0.15
CA GLY A 71 2.37 -2.20 -0.02
C GLY A 71 2.93 -1.20 -1.01
N SER A 72 2.09 -0.31 -1.51
CA SER A 72 2.47 0.90 -2.23
C SER A 72 1.92 2.09 -1.49
N MET A 73 2.81 2.95 -1.00
CA MET A 73 2.51 4.13 -0.19
C MET A 73 2.93 5.38 -0.95
N LEU A 74 2.11 6.43 -0.86
CA LEU A 74 2.30 7.71 -1.51
C LEU A 74 2.17 8.81 -0.48
N VAL A 75 3.09 9.78 -0.52
CA VAL A 75 2.94 11.05 0.17
C VAL A 75 2.39 12.05 -0.82
N VAL A 76 1.21 12.60 -0.54
CA VAL A 76 0.49 13.50 -1.44
C VAL A 76 0.27 14.84 -0.76
N LYS A 77 0.44 15.94 -1.48
CA LYS A 77 0.12 17.28 -1.02
C LYS A 77 -1.22 17.72 -1.60
N CYS A 78 -2.23 17.80 -0.74
CA CYS A 78 -3.58 18.25 -1.06
C CYS A 78 -3.82 19.60 -0.37
N ASP A 79 -4.12 20.64 -1.13
CA ASP A 79 -4.42 21.99 -0.62
C ASP A 79 -3.40 22.52 0.40
N GLY A 80 -2.11 22.27 0.15
CA GLY A 80 -1.02 22.72 1.01
C GLY A 80 -0.75 21.85 2.24
N THR A 81 -1.58 20.83 2.50
CA THR A 81 -1.40 19.86 3.59
C THR A 81 -0.93 18.53 3.02
N LEU A 82 -0.02 17.85 3.73
CA LEU A 82 0.48 16.54 3.32
C LEU A 82 -0.44 15.43 3.85
N THR A 83 -0.62 14.36 3.12
CA THR A 83 -1.25 13.15 3.62
C THR A 83 -0.50 11.94 3.08
N ILE A 84 -0.71 10.79 3.71
CA ILE A 84 -0.18 9.52 3.23
C ILE A 84 -1.37 8.68 2.81
N LYS A 85 -1.30 8.17 1.59
CA LYS A 85 -2.28 7.22 1.07
C LYS A 85 -1.57 5.97 0.60
N GLY A 86 -2.23 4.83 0.65
CA GLY A 86 -1.61 3.60 0.21
C GLY A 86 -2.58 2.50 -0.14
N LEU A 87 -2.02 1.51 -0.83
CA LEU A 87 -2.66 0.27 -1.16
C LEU A 87 -1.78 -0.88 -0.69
N TRP A 88 -2.40 -1.84 -0.03
CA TRP A 88 -1.76 -3.01 0.52
C TRP A 88 -2.48 -4.27 0.08
N PHE A 89 -1.76 -5.37 0.02
CA PHE A 89 -2.38 -6.68 0.01
C PHE A 89 -1.52 -7.69 0.78
N TRP A 90 -2.17 -8.66 1.40
CA TRP A 90 -1.51 -9.68 2.22
C TRP A 90 -2.31 -10.98 2.30
N ARG A 91 -1.65 -12.02 2.80
CA ARG A 91 -2.19 -13.37 2.90
C ARG A 91 -3.04 -13.59 4.17
N THR A 92 -4.21 -12.97 4.23
CA THR A 92 -5.29 -13.23 5.20
C THR A 92 -6.49 -12.39 4.77
N GLN A 93 -7.69 -12.71 5.25
CA GLN A 93 -8.88 -11.87 5.06
C GLN A 93 -9.01 -10.76 6.11
N ASP A 94 -8.29 -10.86 7.22
CA ASP A 94 -8.34 -9.90 8.31
C ASP A 94 -7.28 -8.79 8.15
N LEU A 95 -7.44 -7.72 8.93
CA LEU A 95 -6.43 -6.67 9.02
C LEU A 95 -5.18 -7.22 9.70
N VAL A 96 -4.08 -7.37 8.96
CA VAL A 96 -2.90 -8.11 9.44
C VAL A 96 -2.27 -7.53 10.71
N PHE A 97 -2.39 -6.21 10.93
CA PHE A 97 -1.82 -5.53 12.10
C PHE A 97 -2.46 -5.94 13.43
N THR A 98 -3.66 -6.52 13.42
CA THR A 98 -4.33 -7.03 14.63
C THR A 98 -3.89 -8.45 14.99
N LEU A 99 -3.20 -9.15 14.09
CA LEU A 99 -2.79 -10.54 14.28
C LEU A 99 -1.50 -10.69 15.11
N SER A 100 -0.72 -9.62 15.25
CA SER A 100 0.52 -9.63 16.02
C SER A 100 0.80 -8.26 16.66
N PRO A 101 1.09 -8.22 17.97
CA PRO A 101 1.52 -6.99 18.64
C PRO A 101 2.78 -6.35 18.03
N ASP A 102 3.63 -7.15 17.38
CA ASP A 102 4.85 -6.65 16.71
C ASP A 102 4.52 -5.71 15.53
N TRP A 103 3.32 -5.78 14.97
CA TRP A 103 2.90 -4.99 13.81
C TRP A 103 1.91 -3.88 14.17
N SER A 104 1.45 -3.83 15.41
CA SER A 104 0.33 -2.98 15.84
C SER A 104 0.74 -1.55 16.22
N VAL A 105 1.98 -1.13 15.92
CA VAL A 105 2.53 0.14 16.45
C VAL A 105 1.93 1.37 15.76
N ASP A 106 1.85 1.38 14.43
CA ASP A 106 1.43 2.59 13.67
C ASP A 106 0.09 2.46 12.98
N TYR A 107 -0.47 1.25 12.89
CA TYR A 107 -1.63 1.01 12.04
C TYR A 107 -2.85 1.86 12.44
N GLU A 108 -2.98 2.23 13.72
CA GLU A 108 -4.06 3.11 14.21
C GLU A 108 -3.96 4.54 13.68
N SER A 109 -2.78 4.97 13.21
CA SER A 109 -2.60 6.26 12.55
C SER A 109 -3.13 6.29 11.10
N TYR A 110 -3.71 5.18 10.64
CA TYR A 110 -4.30 5.05 9.33
C TYR A 110 -5.71 4.50 9.41
N ASP A 111 -6.59 5.02 8.58
CA ASP A 111 -7.91 4.45 8.35
C ASP A 111 -7.79 3.38 7.28
N TRP A 112 -8.21 2.15 7.59
CA TRP A 112 -8.09 0.99 6.71
C TRP A 112 -9.44 0.62 6.11
N LYS A 113 -9.50 0.49 4.78
CA LYS A 113 -10.68 0.01 4.06
C LYS A 113 -10.32 -1.24 3.27
N LYS A 114 -11.00 -2.36 3.56
CA LYS A 114 -10.91 -3.57 2.75
C LYS A 114 -11.63 -3.33 1.42
N LEU A 115 -10.99 -3.68 0.32
CA LEU A 115 -11.58 -3.62 -1.02
C LEU A 115 -12.14 -4.97 -1.42
N ASP A 116 -13.21 -4.95 -2.21
CA ASP A 116 -13.69 -6.12 -2.92
C ASP A 116 -12.83 -6.33 -4.19
N PRO A 117 -12.04 -7.41 -4.30
CA PRO A 117 -11.19 -7.66 -5.47
C PRO A 117 -11.98 -7.79 -6.78
N ALA A 118 -13.28 -8.11 -6.75
CA ALA A 118 -14.10 -8.20 -7.95
C ALA A 118 -14.55 -6.82 -8.47
N SER A 119 -14.53 -5.80 -7.62
CA SER A 119 -14.99 -4.45 -7.93
C SER A 119 -14.08 -3.73 -8.93
N ASP A 120 -14.67 -2.84 -9.73
CA ASP A 120 -13.90 -2.00 -10.64
C ASP A 120 -13.08 -0.94 -9.87
N GLU A 121 -13.55 -0.52 -8.68
CA GLU A 121 -12.78 0.32 -7.74
C GLU A 121 -11.44 -0.35 -7.40
N ALA A 122 -11.44 -1.64 -7.03
CA ALA A 122 -10.20 -2.35 -6.70
C ALA A 122 -9.25 -2.47 -7.89
N LYS A 123 -9.77 -2.75 -9.10
CA LYS A 123 -8.94 -2.84 -10.31
C LYS A 123 -8.28 -1.51 -10.66
N GLU A 124 -9.04 -0.43 -10.56
CA GLU A 124 -8.55 0.93 -10.81
C GLU A 124 -7.50 1.33 -9.78
N LEU A 125 -7.78 1.15 -8.49
CA LEU A 125 -6.85 1.50 -7.41
C LEU A 125 -5.59 0.64 -7.46
N VAL A 126 -5.68 -0.67 -7.68
CA VAL A 126 -4.51 -1.54 -7.87
C VAL A 126 -3.64 -1.02 -9.00
N SER A 127 -4.25 -0.68 -10.14
CA SER A 127 -3.49 -0.18 -11.29
C SER A 127 -2.80 1.15 -10.98
N LYS A 128 -3.53 2.12 -10.39
CA LYS A 128 -2.99 3.43 -10.00
C LYS A 128 -1.84 3.31 -9.00
N TYR A 129 -2.02 2.55 -7.92
CA TYR A 129 -1.01 2.44 -6.87
C TYR A 129 0.18 1.57 -7.26
N PHE A 130 0.00 0.54 -8.11
CA PHE A 130 1.12 -0.26 -8.61
C PHE A 130 1.96 0.54 -9.60
N LEU A 131 1.33 1.35 -10.45
CA LEU A 131 2.08 2.27 -11.32
C LEU A 131 2.59 3.50 -10.58
N GLN A 132 2.00 3.81 -9.41
CA GLN A 132 2.20 5.07 -8.69
C GLN A 132 1.89 6.29 -9.58
N GLU A 133 0.98 6.09 -10.54
CA GLU A 133 0.54 7.04 -11.54
C GLU A 133 -0.98 7.25 -11.46
N GLY A 134 -1.40 8.49 -11.66
CA GLY A 134 -2.81 8.89 -11.60
C GLY A 134 -3.04 10.06 -10.66
N ASP A 135 -4.31 10.47 -10.57
CA ASP A 135 -4.74 11.50 -9.63
C ASP A 135 -5.07 10.87 -8.27
N PHE A 136 -4.34 11.31 -7.25
CA PHE A 136 -4.54 10.91 -5.84
C PHE A 136 -5.18 12.02 -5.01
N GLY A 137 -5.74 13.05 -5.66
CA GLY A 137 -6.34 14.23 -5.04
C GLY A 137 -5.30 15.27 -4.63
N GLY A 138 -4.15 15.32 -5.30
CA GLY A 138 -3.07 16.26 -4.98
C GLY A 138 -1.76 15.94 -5.68
N GLU A 139 -0.74 16.76 -5.40
CA GLU A 139 0.61 16.60 -5.94
C GLU A 139 1.34 15.45 -5.24
N LYS A 140 1.84 14.46 -6.00
CA LYS A 140 2.68 13.40 -5.46
C LYS A 140 4.03 13.98 -5.04
N VAL A 141 4.34 13.88 -3.75
CA VAL A 141 5.58 14.38 -3.14
C VAL A 141 6.63 13.28 -3.03
N ASP A 142 6.21 12.08 -2.67
CA ASP A 142 7.09 10.92 -2.52
C ASP A 142 6.33 9.61 -2.68
N GLU A 143 7.04 8.53 -2.98
CA GLU A 143 6.49 7.21 -3.23
C GLU A 143 7.37 6.12 -2.61
N LYS A 144 6.75 5.11 -2.00
CA LYS A 144 7.48 4.03 -1.33
C LYS A 144 6.79 2.70 -1.53
N ILE A 145 7.58 1.67 -1.82
CA ILE A 145 7.11 0.30 -1.97
C ILE A 145 7.59 -0.54 -0.80
N PHE A 146 6.67 -1.22 -0.13
CA PHE A 146 6.94 -2.27 0.84
C PHE A 146 6.94 -3.61 0.11
N LYS A 147 8.13 -4.18 -0.13
CA LYS A 147 8.30 -5.49 -0.77
C LYS A 147 9.52 -6.19 -0.25
#